data_AF-A0A9D8UPQ1-F1
#
_entry.id   AF-A0A9D8UPQ1-F1
#
_cell.length_a   1.000
_cell.length_b   1.000
_cell.length_c   1.000
_cell.angle_alpha   90.00
_cell.angle_beta   90.00
_cell.angle_gamma   90.00
#
_symmetry.space_group_name_H-M   'P 1'
#
loop_
_entity.id
_entity.type
_entity.pdbx_description
1 polymer ?
#
loop_
_entity_poly.entity_id
_entity_poly.type
_entity_poly.pdbx_seq_one_letter_code
_entity_poly.pdbx_strand_id
1 'polypeptide(L)'
;MTNNGVEAKNKSRMGLGFLAGMIGAYIFSDGLVRVAYWLGIYELGTTTNIGYLVSIFTGLVTGFLTVIISKQRQLRILLFVVGTLLVMDNIAFFSNSNFSLARMINRMMIDFSLLIGGLLTYFLVIKVRVK
;
A
#
# COMPACT_ATOMS: atom_id res chain seq x y z
N MET A 1 -16.10 25.99 -27.29
CA MET A 1 -16.22 25.30 -25.99
C MET A 1 -14.86 25.39 -25.30
N THR A 2 -14.83 25.99 -24.11
CA THR A 2 -13.59 26.40 -23.43
C THR A 2 -12.76 25.18 -22.99
N ASN A 3 -11.47 25.20 -23.33
CA ASN A 3 -10.47 24.17 -23.01
C ASN A 3 -10.47 23.74 -21.52
N ASN A 4 -10.92 24.63 -20.64
CA ASN A 4 -10.95 24.45 -19.19
C ASN A 4 -11.84 23.28 -18.72
N GLY A 5 -12.91 22.95 -19.46
CA GLY A 5 -13.83 21.87 -19.09
C GLY A 5 -13.24 20.46 -19.30
N VAL A 6 -12.38 20.30 -20.31
CA VAL A 6 -11.71 19.02 -20.61
C VAL A 6 -10.57 18.77 -19.63
N GLU A 7 -9.82 19.81 -19.28
CA GLU A 7 -8.76 19.72 -18.26
C GLU A 7 -9.31 19.39 -16.87
N ALA A 8 -10.42 20.01 -16.46
CA ALA A 8 -11.07 19.72 -15.18
C ALA A 8 -11.61 18.28 -15.14
N LYS A 9 -12.22 17.80 -16.23
CA LYS A 9 -12.71 16.42 -16.34
C LYS A 9 -11.57 15.39 -16.32
N ASN A 10 -10.44 15.69 -16.97
CA ASN A 10 -9.26 14.82 -16.93
C ASN A 10 -8.58 14.81 -15.55
N LYS A 11 -8.48 15.96 -14.87
CA LYS A 11 -7.97 16.04 -13.49
C LYS A 11 -8.87 15.29 -12.49
N SER A 12 -10.19 15.40 -12.64
CA SER A 12 -11.17 14.67 -11.81
C SER A 12 -11.07 13.15 -11.99
N ARG A 13 -10.92 12.66 -13.23
CA ARG A 13 -10.74 11.21 -13.51
C ARG A 13 -9.42 10.66 -12.98
N MET A 14 -8.34 11.45 -12.98
CA MET A 14 -7.08 11.08 -12.35
C MET A 14 -7.21 10.96 -10.82
N GLY A 15 -7.93 11.88 -10.18
CA GLY A 15 -8.19 11.82 -8.73
C GLY A 15 -9.02 10.59 -8.34
N LEU A 16 -10.05 10.26 -9.11
CA LEU A 16 -10.91 9.10 -8.86
C LEU A 16 -10.19 7.76 -9.09
N GLY A 17 -9.40 7.65 -10.16
CA GLY A 17 -8.57 6.47 -10.41
C GLY A 17 -7.49 6.28 -9.35
N PHE A 18 -6.92 7.37 -8.86
CA PHE A 18 -5.98 7.35 -7.75
C PHE A 18 -6.62 6.88 -6.44
N LEU A 19 -7.80 7.40 -6.11
CA LEU A 19 -8.53 7.06 -4.89
C LEU A 19 -9.01 5.60 -4.91
N ALA A 20 -9.47 5.12 -6.07
CA ALA A 20 -9.75 3.70 -6.29
C ALA A 20 -8.49 2.83 -6.15
N GLY A 21 -7.33 3.31 -6.62
CA GLY A 21 -6.05 2.64 -6.43
C GLY A 21 -5.60 2.56 -4.97
N MET A 22 -5.81 3.62 -4.17
CA MET A 22 -5.52 3.59 -2.73
C MET A 22 -6.43 2.64 -1.97
N ILE A 23 -7.74 2.69 -2.23
CA ILE A 23 -8.70 1.75 -1.65
C ILE A 23 -8.33 0.32 -2.07
N GLY A 24 -7.96 0.13 -3.33
CA GLY A 24 -7.44 -1.13 -3.85
C GLY A 24 -6.22 -1.61 -3.07
N ALA A 25 -5.18 -0.79 -2.90
CA ALA A 25 -3.97 -1.15 -2.16
C ALA A 25 -4.24 -1.50 -0.69
N TYR A 26 -5.17 -0.77 -0.05
CA TYR A 26 -5.60 -1.01 1.32
C TYR A 26 -6.32 -2.36 1.47
N ILE A 27 -7.31 -2.63 0.60
CA ILE A 27 -8.09 -3.87 0.62
C ILE A 27 -7.25 -5.05 0.16
N PHE A 28 -6.41 -4.86 -0.86
CA PHE A 28 -5.54 -5.89 -1.41
C PHE A 28 -4.51 -6.37 -0.40
N SER A 29 -3.92 -5.46 0.39
CA SER A 29 -3.03 -5.82 1.48
C SER A 29 -3.74 -6.66 2.55
N ASP A 30 -4.91 -6.25 3.03
CA ASP A 30 -5.66 -7.06 4.01
C ASP A 30 -6.11 -8.40 3.43
N GLY A 31 -6.50 -8.42 2.15
CA GLY A 31 -6.89 -9.61 1.40
C GLY A 31 -5.76 -10.62 1.26
N LEU A 32 -4.55 -10.18 0.89
CA LEU A 32 -3.38 -11.06 0.77
C LEU A 32 -3.01 -11.71 2.10
N VAL A 33 -3.09 -10.97 3.20
CA VAL A 33 -2.87 -11.52 4.54
C VAL A 33 -3.90 -12.62 4.84
N ARG A 34 -5.19 -12.38 4.55
CA ARG A 34 -6.24 -13.39 4.75
C ARG A 34 -6.10 -14.62 3.85
N VAL A 35 -5.69 -14.45 2.60
CA VAL A 35 -5.41 -15.56 1.67
C VAL A 35 -4.25 -16.40 2.18
N ALA A 36 -3.19 -15.77 2.69
CA ALA A 36 -2.08 -16.48 3.31
C ALA A 36 -2.50 -17.27 4.56
N TYR A 37 -3.40 -16.73 5.38
CA TYR A 37 -4.01 -17.50 6.47
C TYR A 37 -4.84 -18.67 5.94
N TRP A 38 -5.64 -18.47 4.89
CA TRP A 38 -6.48 -19.53 4.32
C TRP A 38 -5.67 -20.66 3.68
N LEU A 39 -4.49 -20.37 3.12
CA LEU A 39 -3.56 -21.34 2.53
C LEU A 39 -2.78 -22.14 3.58
N GLY A 40 -3.06 -22.00 4.87
CA GLY A 40 -2.42 -22.81 5.92
C GLY A 40 -0.97 -22.40 6.21
N ILE A 41 -0.52 -21.23 5.75
CA ILE A 41 0.88 -20.79 5.92
C ILE A 41 1.27 -20.72 7.41
N TYR A 42 0.29 -20.52 8.30
CA TYR A 42 0.46 -20.50 9.76
C TYR A 42 0.89 -21.85 10.37
N GLU A 43 0.80 -22.96 9.64
CA GLU A 43 1.24 -24.30 10.09
C GLU A 43 2.76 -24.48 10.00
N LEU A 44 3.48 -23.57 9.33
CA LEU A 44 4.92 -23.66 9.09
C LEU A 44 5.79 -23.19 10.27
N GLY A 45 5.21 -22.89 11.44
CA GLY A 45 5.91 -22.25 12.57
C GLY A 45 4.97 -21.61 13.60
N THR A 46 5.48 -20.71 14.43
CA THR A 46 4.63 -20.01 15.40
C THR A 46 3.69 -19.02 14.70
N THR A 47 2.39 -19.12 14.99
CA THR A 47 1.31 -18.32 14.40
C THR A 47 1.59 -16.81 14.41
N THR A 48 2.25 -16.30 15.46
CA THR A 48 2.62 -14.89 15.60
C THR A 48 3.72 -14.47 14.63
N ASN A 49 4.79 -15.26 14.50
CA ASN A 49 5.91 -14.94 13.62
C ASN A 49 5.52 -15.03 12.14
N ILE A 50 4.68 -16.00 11.80
CA ILE A 50 4.19 -16.16 10.44
C ILE A 50 3.24 -15.01 10.06
N GLY A 51 2.37 -14.57 10.98
CA GLY A 51 1.53 -13.39 10.76
C GLY A 51 2.34 -12.14 10.41
N TYR A 52 3.47 -11.94 11.10
CA TYR A 52 4.39 -10.84 10.79
C TYR A 52 5.10 -11.01 9.44
N LEU A 53 5.60 -12.21 9.14
CA LEU A 53 6.24 -12.48 7.84
C LEU A 53 5.29 -12.29 6.65
N VAL A 54 4.05 -12.77 6.80
CA VAL A 54 2.99 -12.56 5.80
C VAL A 54 2.67 -11.08 5.63
N SER A 55 2.59 -10.33 6.72
CA SER A 55 2.38 -8.88 6.70
C SER A 55 3.51 -8.15 5.99
N ILE A 56 4.76 -8.52 6.28
CA ILE A 56 5.96 -7.97 5.61
C ILE A 56 5.92 -8.28 4.11
N PHE A 57 5.71 -9.54 3.75
CA PHE A 57 5.67 -9.96 2.34
C PHE A 57 4.56 -9.24 1.57
N THR A 58 3.39 -9.10 2.18
CA THR A 58 2.26 -8.38 1.60
C THR A 58 2.59 -6.91 1.37
N GLY A 59 3.21 -6.25 2.34
CA GLY A 59 3.69 -4.88 2.19
C GLY A 59 4.67 -4.76 1.04
N LEU A 60 5.69 -5.62 0.99
CA LEU A 60 6.70 -5.62 -0.09
C LEU A 60 6.08 -5.76 -1.49
N VAL A 61 5.17 -6.73 -1.67
CA VAL A 61 4.47 -6.97 -2.94
C VAL A 61 3.61 -5.76 -3.32
N THR A 62 2.90 -5.18 -2.37
CA THR A 62 2.05 -4.00 -2.61
C THR A 62 2.89 -2.77 -2.98
N GLY A 63 4.04 -2.58 -2.33
CA GLY A 63 5.00 -1.53 -2.65
C GLY A 63 5.56 -1.67 -4.07
N PHE A 64 5.93 -2.89 -4.45
CA PHE A 64 6.39 -3.23 -5.81
C PHE A 64 5.32 -2.91 -6.86
N LEU A 65 4.09 -3.39 -6.66
CA LEU A 65 2.97 -3.14 -7.57
C LEU A 65 2.66 -1.64 -7.69
N THR A 66 2.68 -0.91 -6.57
CA THR A 66 2.42 0.53 -6.53
C THR A 66 3.38 1.30 -7.43
N VAL A 67 4.67 0.95 -7.39
CA VAL A 67 5.71 1.62 -8.18
C VAL A 67 5.65 1.20 -9.66
N ILE A 68 5.39 -0.07 -9.96
CA ILE A 68 5.28 -0.55 -11.35
C ILE A 68 4.08 0.03 -12.09
N ILE A 69 2.92 0.07 -11.44
CA ILE A 69 1.68 0.57 -12.06
C ILE A 69 1.76 2.08 -12.24
N SER A 70 2.37 2.78 -11.27
CA SER A 70 2.56 4.22 -11.33
C SER A 70 3.63 4.57 -12.37
N LYS A 71 3.27 4.84 -13.63
CA LYS A 71 4.28 5.15 -14.68
C LYS A 71 4.92 6.54 -14.55
N GLN A 72 4.36 7.45 -13.77
CA GLN A 72 4.84 8.83 -13.60
C GLN A 72 4.88 9.22 -12.12
N ARG A 73 5.86 10.05 -11.72
CA ARG A 73 6.01 10.57 -10.35
C ARG A 73 5.95 9.48 -9.26
N GLN A 74 6.56 8.33 -9.53
CA GLN A 74 6.44 7.11 -8.74
C GLN A 74 6.76 7.32 -7.26
N LEU A 75 7.86 8.02 -6.96
CA LEU A 75 8.27 8.34 -5.59
C LEU A 75 7.23 9.20 -4.85
N ARG A 76 6.67 10.21 -5.53
CA ARG A 76 5.64 11.08 -4.94
C ARG A 76 4.36 10.28 -4.67
N ILE A 77 3.96 9.39 -5.58
CA ILE A 77 2.79 8.53 -5.39
C ILE A 77 3.03 7.55 -4.23
N LEU A 78 4.18 6.89 -4.19
CA LEU A 78 4.54 5.98 -3.10
C LEU A 78 4.49 6.67 -1.73
N LEU A 79 5.15 7.83 -1.59
CA LEU A 79 5.14 8.60 -0.34
C LEU A 79 3.74 9.08 0.03
N PHE A 80 2.92 9.47 -0.96
CA PHE A 80 1.56 9.90 -0.70
C PHE A 80 0.66 8.74 -0.25
N VAL A 81 0.79 7.56 -0.87
CA VAL A 81 0.05 6.35 -0.48
C VAL A 81 0.42 5.96 0.94
N VAL A 82 1.72 5.85 1.25
CA VAL A 82 2.21 5.53 2.60
C VAL A 82 1.73 6.57 3.61
N GLY A 83 1.87 7.86 3.31
CA GLY A 83 1.42 8.94 4.19
C GLY A 83 -0.09 8.90 4.45
N THR A 84 -0.89 8.55 3.44
CA THR A 84 -2.34 8.44 3.58
C THR A 84 -2.73 7.24 4.44
N LEU A 85 -2.09 6.08 4.24
CA LEU A 85 -2.32 4.87 5.04
C LEU A 85 -2.00 5.11 6.51
N LEU A 86 -0.85 5.73 6.80
CA LEU A 86 -0.46 6.11 8.16
C LEU A 86 -1.48 7.05 8.81
N VAL A 87 -1.98 8.05 8.08
CA VAL A 87 -3.00 8.97 8.61
C VAL A 87 -4.32 8.23 8.86
N MET A 88 -4.76 7.37 7.94
CA MET A 88 -5.97 6.57 8.12
C MET A 88 -5.87 5.65 9.34
N ASP A 89 -4.73 5.01 9.56
CA ASP A 89 -4.51 4.11 10.68
C ASP A 89 -4.44 4.83 12.02
N ASN A 90 -3.80 6.01 12.06
CA ASN A 90 -3.82 6.86 13.25
C ASN A 90 -5.25 7.33 13.57
N ILE A 91 -6.01 7.77 12.57
CA ILE A 91 -7.42 8.16 12.78
C ILE A 91 -8.24 6.96 13.26
N ALA A 92 -8.05 5.78 12.68
CA ALA A 92 -8.75 4.56 13.10
C ALA A 92 -8.44 4.21 14.56
N PHE A 93 -7.18 4.32 14.97
CA PHE A 93 -6.74 4.08 16.34
C PHE A 93 -7.32 5.09 17.34
N PHE A 94 -7.26 6.39 17.04
CA PHE A 94 -7.74 7.44 17.95
C PHE A 94 -9.27 7.64 17.94
N SER A 95 -9.99 7.15 16.93
CA SER A 95 -11.45 7.33 16.82
C SER A 95 -12.31 6.36 17.65
N ASN A 96 -11.75 5.68 18.65
CA ASN A 96 -12.45 4.69 19.48
C ASN A 96 -13.08 3.52 18.68
N SER A 97 -12.63 3.30 17.44
CA SER A 97 -12.94 2.06 16.73
C SER A 97 -12.26 0.90 17.47
N ASN A 98 -12.79 -0.33 17.39
CA ASN A 98 -12.24 -1.55 18.01
C ASN A 98 -10.87 -1.97 17.38
N PHE A 99 -9.94 -1.03 17.32
CA PHE A 99 -8.65 -1.12 16.68
C PHE A 99 -7.60 -1.40 17.74
N SER A 100 -7.43 -2.70 18.04
CA SER A 100 -6.43 -3.17 19.00
C SER A 100 -5.03 -2.70 18.61
N LEU A 101 -4.19 -2.44 19.62
CA LEU A 101 -2.76 -2.14 19.46
C LEU A 101 -2.06 -3.19 18.58
N ALA A 102 -2.42 -4.47 18.73
CA ALA A 102 -1.87 -5.55 17.91
C ALA A 102 -2.21 -5.39 16.41
N ARG A 103 -3.43 -4.92 16.10
CA ARG A 103 -3.82 -4.63 14.72
C ARG A 103 -3.04 -3.44 14.18
N MET A 104 -2.86 -2.39 14.99
CA MET A 104 -2.06 -1.22 14.59
C MET A 104 -0.61 -1.59 14.28
N ILE A 105 0.02 -2.40 15.12
CA ILE A 105 1.40 -2.89 14.90
C ILE A 105 1.48 -3.66 13.58
N ASN A 106 0.56 -4.59 13.32
CA ASN A 106 0.53 -5.33 12.06
C ASN A 106 0.39 -4.42 10.85
N ARG A 107 -0.46 -3.39 10.92
CA ARG A 107 -0.61 -2.46 9.79
C ARG A 107 0.59 -1.55 9.59
N MET A 108 1.18 -1.05 10.67
CA MET A 108 2.45 -0.33 10.57
C MET A 108 3.55 -1.20 9.92
N MET A 109 3.62 -2.49 10.25
CA MET A 109 4.56 -3.40 9.59
C MET A 109 4.30 -3.54 8.09
N ILE A 110 3.03 -3.61 7.67
CA ILE A 110 2.63 -3.61 6.24
C ILE A 110 3.07 -2.30 5.58
N ASP A 111 2.77 -1.15 6.19
CA ASP A 111 3.07 0.18 5.64
C ASP A 111 4.58 0.43 5.50
N PHE A 112 5.37 0.07 6.52
CA PHE A 112 6.83 0.16 6.45
C PHE A 112 7.39 -0.78 5.38
N SER A 113 6.87 -2.00 5.30
CA SER A 113 7.30 -2.96 4.27
C SER A 113 6.89 -2.51 2.86
N LEU A 114 5.74 -1.85 2.71
CA LEU A 114 5.30 -1.20 1.47
C LEU A 114 6.25 -0.09 1.06
N LEU A 115 6.64 0.77 2.00
CA LEU A 115 7.61 1.83 1.74
C LEU A 115 8.96 1.25 1.31
N ILE A 116 9.47 0.24 2.02
CA ILE A 116 10.74 -0.41 1.71
C ILE A 116 10.68 -1.10 0.33
N GLY A 117 9.64 -1.90 0.08
CA GLY A 117 9.45 -2.60 -1.19
C GLY A 117 9.29 -1.63 -2.36
N GLY A 118 8.55 -0.54 -2.16
CA GLY A 118 8.42 0.53 -3.14
C GLY A 118 9.74 1.25 -3.41
N LEU A 119 10.50 1.62 -2.38
CA LEU A 119 11.81 2.26 -2.54
C LEU A 119 12.81 1.36 -3.25
N LEU A 120 12.90 0.08 -2.85
CA LEU A 120 13.75 -0.91 -3.52
C LEU A 120 13.39 -1.04 -5.00
N THR A 121 12.09 -1.14 -5.31
CA THR A 121 11.59 -1.23 -6.68
C THR A 121 11.93 0.04 -7.46
N TYR A 122 11.76 1.22 -6.87
CA TYR A 122 12.11 2.50 -7.48
C TYR A 122 13.61 2.55 -7.85
N PHE A 123 14.49 2.16 -6.92
CA PHE A 123 15.93 2.14 -7.17
C PHE A 123 16.35 1.05 -8.17
N LEU A 124 15.80 -0.15 -8.10
CA LEU A 124 16.16 -1.27 -8.99
C LEU A 124 15.61 -1.10 -10.41
N VAL A 125 14.35 -0.65 -10.56
CA VAL A 125 13.68 -0.60 -11.86
C VAL A 125 13.98 0.70 -12.61
N ILE A 126 13.99 1.85 -11.91
CA ILE A 126 14.18 3.14 -12.60
C ILE A 126 15.66 3.49 -12.72
N LYS A 127 16.46 3.35 -11.65
CA LYS A 127 17.87 3.76 -11.73
C LYS A 127 18.66 2.94 -12.76
N VAL A 128 18.23 1.70 -13.01
CA VAL A 128 18.81 0.81 -14.03
C VAL A 128 18.35 1.17 -15.45
N ARG A 129 17.13 1.70 -15.66
CA ARG A 129 16.65 2.17 -16.98
C ARG A 129 17.22 3.51 -17.43
N VAL A 130 17.90 4.24 -16.54
CA VAL A 130 18.48 5.57 -16.82
C VAL A 130 20.00 5.48 -17.10
N LYS A 131 20.56 4.27 -17.17
CA LYS A 131 21.88 4.01 -17.76
C LYS A 131 21.73 3.46 -19.17
#